data_AF-A0A538AXX0-F1
#
_entry.id   AF-A0A538AXX0-F1
#
_cell.length_a   1.000
_cell.length_b   1.000
_cell.length_c   1.000
_cell.angle_alpha   90.00
_cell.angle_beta   90.00
_cell.angle_gamma   90.00
#
_symmetry.space_group_name_H-M   'P 1'
#
loop_
_entity.id
_entity.type
_entity.pdbx_description
1 polymer ?
#
loop_
_entity_poly.entity_id
_entity_poly.type
_entity_poly.pdbx_seq_one_letter_code
_entity_poly.pdbx_strand_id
1 'polypeptide(L)'
;MIGVIKRSVRQYLDADRELLLGRLGAGERTPVFSLVDQEGTVRGYSWYSRLVALASPWHDHAGIVRCEVRVGLGLERAVELAGVVAAVLPAYAGRGSDPRTPQNLTPIAGLEGWLRHRMGDRGMIRRALVAWLAQAGSEPAATRGEARRP
;
A
#
# COMPACT_ATOMS: atom_id res chain seq x y z
N MET A 1 5.36 -1.45 15.42
CA MET A 1 4.45 -0.89 14.41
C MET A 1 4.12 -1.98 13.40
N ILE A 2 2.88 -2.04 12.92
CA ILE A 2 2.43 -2.95 11.86
C ILE A 2 2.32 -2.15 10.56
N GLY A 3 2.92 -2.65 9.48
CA GLY A 3 2.72 -2.15 8.12
C GLY A 3 1.60 -2.93 7.43
N VAL A 4 0.73 -2.25 6.68
CA VAL A 4 -0.34 -2.87 5.87
C VAL A 4 -0.17 -2.48 4.41
N ILE A 5 0.06 -3.48 3.55
CA ILE A 5 0.41 -3.32 2.14
C ILE A 5 -0.76 -3.83 1.30
N LYS A 6 -1.35 -2.91 0.53
CA LYS A 6 -2.55 -3.11 -0.30
C LYS A 6 -2.24 -3.50 -1.75
N ARG A 7 -0.96 -3.49 -2.13
CA ARG A 7 -0.52 -3.90 -3.47
C ARG A 7 0.93 -4.34 -3.35
N SER A 8 1.15 -5.64 -3.52
CA SER A 8 2.49 -6.21 -3.58
C SER A 8 2.86 -6.37 -5.05
N VAL A 9 3.85 -5.60 -5.53
CA VAL A 9 4.44 -5.78 -6.87
C VAL A 9 5.43 -6.95 -6.88
N ARG A 10 5.96 -7.31 -5.70
CA ARG A 10 6.90 -8.40 -5.50
C ARG A 10 6.16 -9.62 -4.96
N GLN A 11 6.34 -10.77 -5.62
CA GLN A 11 5.89 -12.06 -5.13
C GLN A 11 6.88 -12.55 -4.07
N TYR A 12 6.36 -12.86 -2.88
CA TYR A 12 7.14 -13.40 -1.75
C TYR A 12 6.84 -14.88 -1.50
N LEU A 13 5.81 -15.39 -2.17
CA LEU A 13 5.41 -16.79 -2.14
C LEU A 13 5.73 -17.37 -3.51
N ASP A 14 6.16 -18.62 -3.54
CA ASP A 14 6.16 -19.43 -4.76
C ASP A 14 4.71 -19.78 -5.16
N ALA A 15 4.55 -20.27 -6.38
CA ALA A 15 3.23 -20.52 -6.97
C ALA A 15 2.34 -21.40 -6.07
N ASP A 16 2.90 -22.46 -5.48
CA ASP A 16 2.15 -23.38 -4.61
C ASP A 16 1.62 -22.68 -3.35
N ARG A 17 2.40 -21.76 -2.76
CA ARG A 17 1.96 -21.00 -1.59
C ARG A 17 1.04 -19.85 -1.97
N GLU A 18 1.11 -19.31 -3.18
CA GLU A 18 0.14 -18.34 -3.69
C GLU A 18 -1.26 -18.94 -3.82
N LEU A 19 -1.37 -20.23 -4.21
CA LEU A 19 -2.65 -20.93 -4.26
C LEU A 19 -3.36 -20.99 -2.90
N LEU A 20 -2.61 -20.96 -1.78
CA LEU A 20 -3.19 -20.91 -0.44
C LEU A 20 -3.96 -19.61 -0.22
N LEU A 21 -3.58 -18.51 -0.87
CA LEU A 21 -4.26 -17.24 -0.72
C LEU A 21 -5.72 -17.38 -1.14
N GLY A 22 -6.00 -17.95 -2.32
CA GLY A 22 -7.35 -18.18 -2.83
C GLY A 22 -8.26 -19.00 -1.89
N ARG A 23 -7.67 -19.78 -0.97
CA ARG A 23 -8.40 -20.61 -0.01
C ARG A 23 -8.71 -19.92 1.32
N LEU A 24 -8.11 -18.76 1.59
CA LEU A 24 -8.35 -18.02 2.84
C LEU A 24 -9.76 -17.44 2.88
N GLY A 25 -10.51 -17.79 3.93
CA GLY A 25 -11.75 -17.15 4.35
C GLY A 25 -11.53 -15.80 5.02
N ALA A 26 -12.60 -15.01 5.20
CA ALA A 26 -12.53 -13.71 5.86
C ALA A 26 -12.00 -13.84 7.30
N GLY A 27 -11.00 -13.03 7.65
CA GLY A 27 -10.34 -13.09 8.97
C GLY A 27 -9.28 -14.19 9.09
N GLU A 28 -9.08 -15.01 8.06
CA GLU A 28 -7.99 -15.98 8.02
C GLU A 28 -6.69 -15.35 7.52
N ARG A 29 -5.58 -16.02 7.81
CA ARG A 29 -4.24 -15.61 7.40
C ARG A 29 -3.37 -16.79 6.99
N THR A 30 -2.32 -16.50 6.24
CA THR A 30 -1.21 -17.44 6.06
C THR A 30 -0.40 -17.59 7.36
N PRO A 31 0.47 -18.61 7.46
CA PRO A 31 1.58 -18.59 8.38
C PRO A 31 2.44 -17.32 8.23
N VAL A 32 3.13 -16.96 9.31
CA VAL A 32 4.12 -15.88 9.30
C VAL A 32 5.39 -16.38 8.60
N PHE A 33 5.95 -15.56 7.71
CA PHE A 33 7.19 -15.83 7.01
C PHE A 33 8.18 -14.66 7.16
N SER A 34 9.46 -14.96 7.07
CA SER A 34 10.53 -13.95 7.20
C SER A 34 10.69 -13.15 5.92
N LEU A 35 10.90 -11.84 6.07
CA LEU A 35 11.38 -10.97 5.00
C LEU A 35 12.90 -10.85 5.12
N VAL A 36 13.61 -11.28 4.08
CA VAL A 36 15.08 -11.20 4.00
C VAL A 36 15.51 -10.11 3.02
N ASP A 37 16.64 -9.46 3.30
CA ASP A 37 17.31 -8.59 2.34
C ASP A 37 18.14 -9.39 1.32
N GLN A 38 18.96 -8.71 0.52
CA GLN A 38 19.74 -9.34 -0.55
C GLN A 38 20.87 -10.21 0.02
N GLU A 39 21.34 -9.87 1.21
CA GLU A 39 22.38 -10.56 1.97
C GLU A 39 21.83 -11.73 2.80
N GLY A 40 20.52 -11.98 2.76
CA GLY A 40 19.85 -13.08 3.47
C GLY A 40 19.54 -12.77 4.95
N THR A 41 19.72 -11.53 5.39
CA THR A 41 19.44 -11.12 6.77
C THR A 41 17.96 -10.86 6.96
N VAL A 42 17.38 -11.39 8.04
CA VAL A 42 15.97 -11.16 8.38
C VAL A 42 15.75 -9.70 8.79
N ARG A 43 14.89 -9.00 8.05
CA ARG A 43 14.50 -7.60 8.29
C ARG A 43 13.16 -7.46 9.00
N GLY A 44 12.32 -8.48 8.87
CA GLY A 44 11.00 -8.49 9.46
C GLY A 44 10.26 -9.79 9.24
N TYR A 45 9.03 -9.79 9.72
CA TYR A 45 8.09 -10.89 9.59
C TYR A 45 6.84 -10.39 8.88
N SER A 46 6.28 -11.22 8.02
CA SER A 46 5.15 -10.87 7.16
C SER A 46 4.14 -12.01 7.09
N TRP A 47 2.89 -11.67 6.80
CA TRP A 47 1.82 -12.62 6.53
C TRP A 47 0.78 -11.97 5.61
N TYR A 48 -0.04 -12.78 4.96
CA TYR A 48 -1.21 -12.31 4.22
C TYR A 48 -2.46 -12.54 5.06
N SER A 49 -3.38 -11.58 5.05
CA SER A 49 -4.70 -11.66 5.71
C SER A 49 -5.81 -11.35 4.72
N ARG A 50 -6.91 -12.10 4.82
CA ARG A 50 -8.11 -11.90 4.02
C ARG A 50 -9.11 -11.02 4.78
N LEU A 51 -9.49 -9.90 4.19
CA LEU A 51 -10.41 -8.92 4.78
C LEU A 51 -11.87 -9.28 4.60
N VAL A 52 -12.24 -9.79 3.44
CA VAL A 52 -13.62 -10.13 3.07
C VAL A 52 -13.64 -11.49 2.41
N ALA A 53 -14.77 -12.20 2.47
CA ALA A 53 -14.90 -13.47 1.78
C ALA A 53 -14.67 -13.27 0.27
N LEU A 54 -13.96 -14.20 -0.36
CA LEU A 54 -13.80 -14.18 -1.81
C LEU A 54 -15.18 -14.43 -2.44
N ALA A 55 -15.69 -13.42 -3.13
CA ALA A 55 -16.91 -13.53 -3.91
C ALA A 55 -16.54 -13.59 -5.40
N SER A 56 -17.29 -14.35 -6.20
CA SER A 56 -17.21 -14.23 -7.66
C SER A 56 -17.78 -12.86 -8.08
N PRO A 57 -17.22 -12.13 -9.05
CA PRO A 57 -16.17 -12.52 -10.01
C PRO A 57 -14.76 -12.01 -9.63
N TRP A 58 -14.48 -11.81 -8.34
CA TRP A 58 -13.25 -11.17 -7.91
C TRP A 58 -12.04 -12.12 -8.02
N HIS A 59 -10.89 -11.58 -8.43
CA HIS A 59 -9.63 -12.35 -8.51
C HIS A 59 -9.14 -12.78 -7.13
N ASP A 60 -8.31 -13.82 -7.03
CA ASP A 60 -7.88 -14.43 -5.75
C ASP A 60 -7.21 -13.45 -4.77
N HIS A 61 -6.54 -12.41 -5.28
CA HIS A 61 -5.95 -11.35 -4.45
C HIS A 61 -6.95 -10.28 -3.96
N ALA A 62 -8.21 -10.31 -4.38
CA ALA A 62 -9.19 -9.31 -3.99
C ALA A 62 -9.48 -9.45 -2.49
N GLY A 63 -9.35 -8.35 -1.75
CA GLY A 63 -9.52 -8.37 -0.29
C GLY A 63 -8.38 -9.05 0.47
N ILE A 64 -7.24 -9.38 -0.15
CA ILE A 64 -6.02 -9.78 0.55
C ILE A 64 -5.19 -8.54 0.84
N VAL A 65 -4.62 -8.45 2.04
CA VAL A 65 -3.58 -7.49 2.39
C VAL A 65 -2.38 -8.20 2.96
N ARG A 66 -1.18 -7.70 2.68
CA ARG A 66 0.05 -8.18 3.35
C ARG A 66 0.28 -7.31 4.57
N CYS A 67 0.49 -7.93 5.72
CA CYS A 67 0.87 -7.25 6.94
C CYS A 67 2.31 -7.60 7.29
N GLU A 68 3.04 -6.65 7.88
CA GLU A 68 4.44 -6.87 8.27
C GLU A 68 4.81 -6.15 9.56
N VAL A 69 5.81 -6.70 10.25
CA VAL A 69 6.44 -6.11 11.43
C VAL A 69 7.97 -6.21 11.31
N ARG A 70 8.69 -5.31 11.99
CA ARG A 70 10.16 -5.31 12.01
C ARG A 70 10.70 -6.47 12.84
N VAL A 71 11.89 -6.95 12.48
CA VAL A 71 12.55 -8.10 13.14
C VAL A 71 12.75 -7.91 14.65
N GLY A 72 12.98 -6.68 15.11
CA GLY A 72 13.20 -6.36 16.53
C GLY A 72 12.00 -6.65 17.45
N LEU A 73 10.84 -7.01 16.91
CA LEU A 73 9.69 -7.45 17.69
C LEU A 73 9.79 -8.91 18.15
N GLY A 74 10.58 -9.74 17.46
CA GLY A 74 10.65 -11.18 17.67
C GLY A 74 9.54 -11.96 16.97
N LEU A 75 9.82 -13.23 16.63
CA LEU A 75 8.91 -14.11 15.88
C LEU A 75 7.63 -14.43 16.66
N GLU A 76 7.76 -14.80 17.94
CA GLU A 76 6.61 -15.19 18.79
C GLU A 76 5.57 -14.07 18.84
N ARG A 77 6.02 -12.85 19.14
CA ARG A 77 5.15 -11.69 19.18
C ARG A 77 4.58 -11.32 17.80
N ALA A 78 5.33 -11.56 16.73
CA ALA A 78 4.81 -11.41 15.36
C ALA A 78 3.67 -12.39 15.07
N VAL A 79 3.77 -13.65 15.52
CA VAL A 79 2.71 -14.66 15.35
C VAL A 79 1.45 -14.29 16.13
N GLU A 80 1.59 -13.85 17.38
CA GLU A 80 0.48 -13.38 18.20
C GLU A 80 -0.24 -12.19 17.55
N LEU A 81 0.52 -11.18 17.13
CA LEU A 81 -0.03 -10.01 16.46
C LEU A 81 -0.68 -10.38 15.13
N ALA A 82 -0.11 -11.32 14.38
CA ALA A 82 -0.73 -11.79 13.14
C ALA A 82 -2.11 -12.38 13.39
N GLY A 83 -2.32 -13.11 14.48
CA GLY A 83 -3.63 -13.60 14.90
C GLY A 83 -4.61 -12.46 15.23
N VAL A 84 -4.19 -11.51 16.06
CA VAL A 84 -5.02 -10.35 16.44
C VAL A 84 -5.40 -9.51 15.22
N VAL A 85 -4.43 -9.21 14.36
CA VAL A 85 -4.63 -8.40 13.15
C VAL A 85 -5.59 -9.09 12.19
N ALA A 86 -5.45 -10.39 11.99
CA ALA A 86 -6.35 -11.15 11.11
C ALA A 86 -7.80 -11.10 11.61
N ALA A 87 -8.03 -11.17 12.94
CA ALA A 87 -9.36 -11.07 13.53
C ALA A 87 -9.97 -9.65 13.44
N VAL A 88 -9.15 -8.60 13.56
CA VAL A 88 -9.62 -7.21 13.66
C VAL A 88 -9.82 -6.55 12.30
N LEU A 89 -8.92 -6.79 11.34
CA LEU A 89 -8.92 -6.07 10.06
C LEU A 89 -10.22 -6.18 9.23
N PRO A 90 -10.93 -7.32 9.17
CA PRO A 90 -12.18 -7.44 8.43
C PRO A 90 -13.23 -6.37 8.79
N ALA A 91 -13.31 -5.97 10.07
CA ALA A 91 -14.24 -4.94 10.53
C ALA A 91 -13.96 -3.55 9.92
N TYR A 92 -12.75 -3.35 9.38
CA TYR A 92 -12.31 -2.11 8.76
C TYR A 92 -12.18 -2.21 7.24
N ALA A 93 -12.64 -3.30 6.62
CA ALA A 93 -12.61 -3.47 5.17
C ALA A 93 -13.23 -2.25 4.44
N GLY A 94 -12.75 -1.99 3.22
CA GLY A 94 -13.23 -0.86 2.41
C GLY A 94 -14.72 -0.98 2.07
N ARG A 95 -15.37 0.17 1.92
CA ARG A 95 -16.79 0.25 1.49
C ARG A 95 -16.88 0.34 -0.02
N GLY A 96 -17.92 -0.25 -0.63
CA GLY A 96 -18.10 -0.36 -2.09
C GLY A 96 -18.05 0.95 -2.89
N SER A 97 -18.12 2.12 -2.24
CA SER A 97 -17.89 3.42 -2.86
C SER A 97 -16.42 3.71 -3.23
N ASP A 98 -15.44 2.97 -2.69
CA ASP A 98 -14.04 3.09 -3.06
C ASP A 98 -13.68 2.06 -4.15
N PRO A 99 -13.16 2.49 -5.33
CA PRO A 99 -12.70 1.58 -6.39
C PRO A 99 -11.60 0.60 -5.95
N ARG A 100 -10.89 0.90 -4.85
CA ARG A 100 -9.84 0.07 -4.25
C ARG A 100 -10.38 -0.85 -3.15
N THR A 101 -11.70 -0.96 -3.02
CA THR A 101 -12.35 -1.98 -2.19
C THR A 101 -11.95 -3.37 -2.67
N PRO A 102 -11.76 -4.35 -1.77
CA PRO A 102 -11.93 -4.29 -0.31
C PRO A 102 -10.68 -3.82 0.46
N GLN A 103 -9.56 -3.64 -0.24
CA GLN A 103 -8.23 -3.54 0.36
C GLN A 103 -7.94 -2.16 0.97
N ASN A 104 -8.66 -1.12 0.52
CA ASN A 104 -8.54 0.19 1.16
C ASN A 104 -9.37 0.28 2.44
N LEU A 105 -8.72 0.02 3.59
CA LEU A 105 -9.37 0.08 4.90
C LEU A 105 -10.07 1.43 5.12
N THR A 106 -11.31 1.39 5.63
CA THR A 106 -12.15 2.56 5.92
C THR A 106 -11.42 3.67 6.69
N PRO A 107 -10.68 3.40 7.80
CA PRO A 107 -9.94 4.45 8.51
C PRO A 107 -8.83 5.09 7.66
N ILE A 108 -8.17 4.31 6.79
CA ILE A 108 -7.13 4.85 5.90
C ILE A 108 -7.78 5.72 4.82
N ALA A 109 -8.92 5.30 4.26
CA ALA A 109 -9.70 6.09 3.30
C ALA A 109 -10.10 7.46 3.88
N GLY A 110 -10.57 7.47 5.14
CA GLY A 110 -10.93 8.70 5.86
C GLY A 110 -9.74 9.64 6.06
N LEU A 111 -8.59 9.10 6.49
CA LEU A 111 -7.36 9.88 6.63
C LEU A 111 -6.88 10.46 5.29
N GLU A 112 -6.89 9.66 4.22
CA GLU A 112 -6.55 10.13 2.86
C GLU A 112 -7.50 11.24 2.39
N GLY A 113 -8.79 11.15 2.71
CA GLY A 113 -9.76 12.22 2.47
C GLY A 113 -9.42 13.50 3.22
N TRP A 114 -9.17 13.40 4.53
CA TRP A 114 -8.83 14.52 5.41
C TRP A 114 -7.53 15.24 5.00
N LEU A 115 -6.50 14.47 4.61
CA LEU A 115 -5.23 14.99 4.13
C LEU A 115 -5.39 15.70 2.78
N ARG A 116 -6.11 15.09 1.83
CA ARG A 116 -6.38 15.70 0.51
C ARG A 116 -7.08 17.05 0.65
N HIS A 117 -8.02 17.17 1.59
CA HIS A 117 -8.73 18.43 1.82
C HIS A 117 -7.82 19.56 2.32
N ARG A 118 -6.69 19.22 2.98
CA ARG A 118 -5.70 20.19 3.48
C ARG A 118 -4.63 20.58 2.46
N MET A 119 -4.51 19.84 1.37
CA MET A 119 -3.53 20.11 0.32
C MET A 119 -3.95 21.22 -0.65
N GLY A 120 -5.13 21.80 -0.48
CA GLY A 120 -5.67 22.84 -1.36
C GLY A 120 -6.37 22.30 -2.60
N ASP A 121 -6.91 23.20 -3.43
CA ASP A 121 -7.65 22.81 -4.64
C ASP A 121 -6.69 22.39 -5.77
N ARG A 122 -6.81 21.13 -6.20
CA ARG A 122 -5.99 20.58 -7.29
C ARG A 122 -6.18 21.36 -8.58
N GLY A 123 -7.38 21.86 -8.86
CA GLY A 123 -7.67 22.66 -10.05
C GLY A 123 -6.89 23.98 -10.05
N MET A 124 -6.89 24.68 -8.93
CA MET A 124 -6.17 25.93 -8.73
C MET A 124 -4.65 25.73 -8.84
N ILE A 125 -4.09 24.72 -8.16
CA ILE A 125 -2.66 24.40 -8.24
C ILE A 125 -2.27 24.08 -9.69
N ARG A 126 -3.07 23.24 -10.38
CA ARG A 126 -2.81 22.90 -11.78
C ARG A 126 -2.87 24.13 -12.69
N ARG A 127 -3.87 25.00 -12.52
CA ARG A 127 -3.99 26.24 -13.30
C ARG A 127 -2.80 27.17 -13.09
N ALA A 128 -2.39 27.36 -11.83
CA ALA A 128 -1.22 28.17 -11.49
C ALA A 128 0.06 27.60 -12.14
N LEU A 129 0.25 26.28 -12.07
CA LEU A 129 1.40 25.61 -12.68
C LEU A 129 1.42 25.77 -14.21
N VAL A 130 0.28 25.59 -14.86
CA VAL A 130 0.16 25.76 -16.33
C VAL A 130 0.40 27.21 -16.73
N ALA A 131 -0.15 28.18 -16.00
CA ALA A 131 0.08 29.59 -16.26
C ALA A 131 1.57 29.98 -16.12
N TRP A 132 2.23 29.47 -15.07
CA TRP A 132 3.66 29.69 -14.86
C TRP A 132 4.51 29.06 -15.97
N LEU A 133 4.22 27.82 -16.37
CA LEU A 133 4.94 27.14 -17.46
C LEU A 133 4.75 27.86 -18.80
N ALA A 134 3.57 28.41 -19.08
CA ALA A 134 3.31 29.19 -20.29
C ALA A 134 4.13 30.50 -20.30
N GLN A 135 4.26 31.17 -19.16
CA GLN A 135 5.10 32.37 -19.02
C GLN A 135 6.60 32.04 -19.17
N ALA A 136 7.07 30.99 -18.48
CA ALA A 136 8.47 30.53 -18.56
C ALA A 136 8.84 29.98 -19.95
N GLY A 137 7.86 29.47 -20.71
CA GLY A 137 8.05 29.05 -22.11
C GLY A 137 7.97 30.19 -23.12
N SER A 138 7.46 31.35 -22.69
CA SER A 138 7.33 32.57 -23.51
C SER A 138 8.51 33.54 -23.29
N GLU A 139 9.42 33.25 -22.34
CA GLU A 139 10.70 33.94 -22.22
C GLU A 139 11.62 33.58 -23.40
N PRO A 140 12.11 34.57 -24.17
CA PRO A 140 12.98 34.31 -25.32
C PRO A 140 14.33 33.72 -24.86
N ALA A 141 14.90 32.82 -25.67
CA ALA A 141 16.12 32.05 -25.40
C ALA A 141 17.41 32.87 -25.13
N ALA A 142 17.34 34.20 -25.05
CA ALA A 142 18.48 35.10 -24.93
C ALA A 142 19.21 35.01 -23.57
N THR A 143 18.60 34.47 -22.52
CA THR A 143 19.21 34.40 -21.16
C THR A 143 19.82 33.04 -20.80
N ARG A 144 19.79 32.02 -21.68
CA ARG A 144 20.41 30.70 -21.40
C ARG A 144 21.89 30.58 -21.80
N GLY A 145 22.49 31.63 -22.37
CA GLY A 145 23.81 31.58 -23.02
C GLY A 145 25.02 32.05 -22.22
N GLU A 146 24.88 32.71 -21.07
CA GLU A 146 26.00 33.47 -20.48
C GLU A 146 26.31 33.07 -19.03
N ALA A 147 26.64 31.79 -18.83
CA ALA A 147 27.34 31.34 -17.62
C ALA A 147 28.17 30.08 -17.91
N ARG A 148 29.07 30.17 -18.89
CA ARG A 148 30.16 29.18 -19.02
C ARG A 148 31.47 29.88 -19.42
N ARG A 149 32.42 29.81 -18.48
CA ARG A 149 33.87 30.10 -18.57
C ARG A 149 34.30 31.55 -18.28
N PRO A 150 35.44 31.72 -17.62
CA PRO A 150 36.78 31.37 -18.14
C PRO A 150 37.22 29.93 -17.91
#